data_AF-A0A166GAT8-F1
#
_entry.id   AF-A0A166GAT8-F1
#
_cell.length_a   1.000
_cell.length_b   1.000
_cell.length_c   1.000
_cell.angle_alpha   90.00
_cell.angle_beta   90.00
_cell.angle_gamma   90.00
#
_symmetry.space_group_name_H-M   'P 1'
#
loop_
_entity.id
_entity.type
_entity.pdbx_description
1 polymer ?
#
loop_
_entity_poly.entity_id
_entity_poly.type
_entity_poly.pdbx_seq_one_letter_code
_entity_poly.pdbx_strand_id
1 'polypeptide(L)'
;MCNLITEGTSHGCGHYVITKRVDKVDCGSPRCKHSNRHDPNCRDCFGTCSQYLGPDRSETVTQRVKDFCDSCHQYYFIRKPQILAEQRAKAAQR
;
A
#
# COMPACT_ATOMS: atom_id res chain seq x y z
N MET A 1 3.26 14.66 7.85
CA MET A 1 3.66 14.16 6.52
C MET A 1 2.53 14.45 5.56
N CYS A 2 2.79 14.62 4.26
CA CYS A 2 1.71 14.79 3.27
C CYS A 2 0.89 13.51 3.17
N ASN A 3 -0.40 13.63 2.86
CA ASN A 3 -1.33 12.51 2.78
C ASN A 3 -1.98 12.47 1.40
N LEU A 4 -2.47 11.31 0.97
CA LEU A 4 -3.19 11.17 -0.30
C LEU A 4 -4.70 11.17 -0.09
N ILE A 5 -5.44 11.66 -1.08
CA ILE A 5 -6.86 11.39 -1.27
C ILE A 5 -6.93 10.33 -2.36
N THR A 6 -7.47 9.15 -2.04
CA THR A 6 -7.50 8.02 -2.96
C THR A 6 -8.92 7.57 -3.23
N GLU A 7 -9.10 6.98 -4.40
CA GLU A 7 -10.29 6.24 -4.75
C GLU A 7 -9.94 4.84 -5.25
N GLY A 8 -10.84 3.89 -5.05
CA GLY A 8 -10.51 2.48 -5.24
C GLY A 8 -11.67 1.51 -5.06
N THR A 9 -11.31 0.25 -5.21
CA THR A 9 -12.23 -0.88 -5.13
C THR A 9 -12.09 -1.56 -3.79
N SER A 10 -13.21 -1.79 -3.10
CA SER A 10 -13.26 -2.65 -1.91
C SER A 10 -13.57 -4.07 -2.34
N HIS A 11 -12.69 -5.01 -1.99
CA HIS A 11 -12.81 -6.43 -2.31
C HIS A 11 -13.46 -7.23 -1.19
N GLY A 12 -14.01 -8.40 -1.51
CA GLY A 12 -14.68 -9.26 -0.54
C GLY A 12 -13.74 -9.88 0.50
N CYS A 13 -12.43 -9.88 0.22
CA CYS A 13 -11.40 -10.22 1.20
C CYS A 13 -11.13 -9.11 2.25
N GLY A 14 -11.84 -7.99 2.19
CA GLY A 14 -11.71 -6.86 3.12
C GLY A 14 -10.65 -5.83 2.75
N HIS A 15 -9.88 -6.07 1.68
CA HIS A 15 -8.88 -5.12 1.22
C HIS A 15 -9.48 -4.06 0.30
N TYR A 16 -9.04 -2.82 0.52
CA TYR A 16 -9.21 -1.71 -0.40
C TYR A 16 -8.00 -1.62 -1.33
N VAL A 17 -8.25 -1.60 -2.65
CA VAL A 17 -7.22 -1.46 -3.68
C VAL A 17 -7.39 -0.11 -4.35
N ILE A 18 -6.38 0.75 -4.21
CA ILE A 18 -6.35 2.07 -4.83
C ILE A 18 -6.31 1.90 -6.35
N THR A 19 -7.30 2.44 -7.05
CA THR A 19 -7.32 2.51 -8.52
C THR A 19 -6.85 3.86 -9.01
N LYS A 20 -7.03 4.92 -8.21
CA LYS A 20 -6.56 6.27 -8.55
C LYS A 20 -6.20 7.08 -7.30
N ARG A 21 -5.11 7.84 -7.43
CA ARG A 21 -4.71 8.87 -6.46
C ARG A 21 -5.29 10.19 -6.96
N VAL A 22 -6.30 10.69 -6.28
CA VAL A 22 -7.08 11.86 -6.71
C VAL A 22 -6.29 13.14 -6.43
N ASP A 23 -5.74 13.26 -5.23
CA ASP A 23 -5.00 14.45 -4.81
C ASP A 23 -3.98 14.13 -3.71
N LYS A 24 -3.08 15.08 -3.45
CA LYS A 24 -2.13 15.07 -2.34
C LYS A 24 -2.34 16.30 -1.47
N VAL A 25 -2.66 16.04 -0.21
CA VAL A 25 -2.77 17.08 0.81
C VAL A 25 -1.38 17.42 1.33
N ASP A 26 -0.97 18.65 1.05
CA ASP A 26 0.29 19.21 1.54
C ASP A 26 0.25 19.37 3.06
N CYS A 27 1.34 18.98 3.73
CA CYS A 27 1.45 19.12 5.19
C CYS A 27 2.17 20.40 5.64
N GLY A 28 2.63 21.24 4.71
CA GLY A 28 3.26 22.52 5.01
C GLY A 28 4.58 22.45 5.79
N SER A 29 5.18 21.26 5.93
CA SER A 29 6.42 21.08 6.68
C SER A 29 7.64 21.17 5.76
N PRO A 30 8.66 21.98 6.08
CA PRO A 30 9.91 22.00 5.32
C PRO A 30 10.73 20.71 5.50
N ARG A 31 10.42 19.90 6.53
CA ARG A 31 11.07 18.61 6.82
C ARG A 31 10.32 17.41 6.24
N CYS A 32 9.45 17.62 5.25
CA CYS A 32 8.76 16.54 4.55
C CYS A 32 9.11 16.60 3.08
N LYS A 33 9.76 15.57 2.53
CA LYS A 33 10.19 15.55 1.11
C LYS A 33 9.04 15.77 0.12
N HIS A 34 7.82 15.40 0.51
CA HIS A 34 6.62 15.50 -0.31
C HIS A 34 5.91 16.85 -0.20
N SER A 35 6.36 17.72 0.70
CA SER A 35 5.75 19.02 0.97
C SER A 35 6.21 20.07 -0.04
N ASN A 36 5.31 20.97 -0.44
CA ASN A 36 5.63 22.10 -1.30
C ASN A 36 6.56 23.11 -0.62
N ARG A 37 6.65 23.07 0.72
CA ARG A 37 7.58 23.90 1.51
C ARG A 37 8.95 23.26 1.71
N HIS A 38 9.19 22.07 1.16
CA HIS A 38 10.50 21.43 1.22
C HIS A 38 11.48 22.11 0.27
N ASP A 39 12.70 22.37 0.74
CA ASP A 39 13.78 22.87 -0.09
C ASP A 39 14.22 21.80 -1.11
N PRO A 40 14.13 22.05 -2.42
CA PRO A 40 14.60 21.12 -3.45
C PRO A 40 16.10 20.80 -3.34
N ASN A 41 16.90 21.67 -2.72
CA ASN A 41 18.35 21.52 -2.55
C ASN A 41 18.76 21.02 -1.16
N CYS A 42 17.85 20.34 -0.44
CA CYS A 42 18.12 19.83 0.90
C CYS A 42 19.30 18.84 0.92
N ARG A 43 20.45 19.27 1.47
CA ARG A 43 21.73 18.53 1.46
C ARG A 43 21.68 17.17 2.16
N ASP A 44 20.90 17.03 3.23
CA ASP A 44 20.74 15.78 3.99
C ASP A 44 19.26 15.39 4.11
N CYS A 45 18.57 15.38 2.97
CA CYS A 45 17.13 15.12 2.93
C CYS A 45 16.79 13.74 3.53
N PHE A 46 17.58 12.69 3.22
CA PHE A 46 17.28 11.33 3.66
C PHE A 46 17.40 11.16 5.19
N GLY A 47 18.36 11.82 5.83
CA GLY A 47 18.56 11.74 7.29
C GLY A 47 17.67 12.68 8.10
N THR A 48 17.25 13.81 7.53
CA THR A 48 16.56 14.88 8.30
C THR A 48 15.09 15.07 7.97
N CYS A 49 14.61 14.53 6.86
CA CYS A 49 13.26 14.74 6.37
C CYS A 49 12.46 13.44 6.26
N SER A 50 11.15 13.52 6.47
CA SER A 50 10.24 12.40 6.24
C SER A 50 10.26 12.01 4.76
N GLN A 51 10.65 10.77 4.49
CA GLN A 51 10.76 10.21 3.14
C GLN A 51 9.44 9.63 2.62
N TYR A 52 8.51 9.32 3.52
CA TYR A 52 7.27 8.65 3.20
C TYR A 52 6.08 9.61 3.27
N LEU A 53 5.05 9.30 2.49
CA LEU A 53 3.74 9.86 2.69
C LEU A 53 3.17 9.31 4.00
N GLY A 54 2.31 10.10 4.64
CA GLY A 54 1.48 9.61 5.72
C GLY A 54 0.39 8.67 5.20
N PRO A 55 -0.47 8.15 6.10
CA PRO A 55 -1.63 7.36 5.70
C PRO A 55 -2.53 8.17 4.77
N ASP A 56 -3.34 7.49 3.96
CA ASP A 56 -4.32 8.16 3.12
C ASP A 56 -5.27 9.00 4.01
N ARG A 57 -5.49 10.25 3.63
CA ARG A 57 -6.39 11.16 4.35
C ARG A 57 -7.84 10.73 4.20
N SER A 58 -8.18 10.17 3.05
CA SER A 58 -9.51 9.65 2.75
C SER A 58 -9.44 8.59 1.66
N GLU A 59 -10.28 7.58 1.81
CA GLU A 59 -10.46 6.47 0.87
C GLU A 59 -11.89 6.52 0.32
N THR A 60 -12.05 6.77 -0.98
CA THR A 60 -13.37 6.79 -1.63
C THR A 60 -13.60 5.47 -2.35
N VAL A 61 -14.53 4.67 -1.85
CA VAL A 61 -14.90 3.40 -2.49
C VAL A 61 -15.80 3.67 -3.69
N THR A 62 -15.25 3.54 -4.90
CA THR A 62 -15.98 3.72 -6.16
C THR A 62 -16.65 2.43 -6.63
N GLN A 63 -16.10 1.28 -6.25
CA GLN A 63 -16.65 -0.03 -6.57
C GLN A 63 -16.51 -1.00 -5.38
N ARG A 64 -17.50 -1.87 -5.20
CA ARG A 64 -17.43 -2.99 -4.27
C ARG A 64 -17.57 -4.29 -5.05
N VAL A 65 -16.64 -5.22 -4.85
CA VAL A 65 -16.68 -6.55 -5.47
C VAL A 65 -16.64 -7.62 -4.39
N LYS A 66 -17.29 -8.75 -4.65
CA LYS A 66 -17.30 -9.90 -3.73
C LYS A 66 -16.04 -10.75 -3.87
N ASP A 67 -15.34 -10.63 -5.00
CA ASP A 67 -14.13 -11.37 -5.28
C ASP A 67 -12.94 -10.87 -4.46
N PHE A 68 -11.93 -11.73 -4.34
CA PHE A 68 -10.68 -11.43 -3.68
C PHE A 68 -9.87 -10.42 -4.51
N CYS A 69 -9.05 -9.60 -3.86
CA CYS A 69 -8.04 -8.83 -4.58
C CYS A 69 -6.98 -9.78 -5.15
N ASP A 70 -6.26 -9.34 -6.20
CA ASP A 70 -5.26 -10.16 -6.88
C ASP A 70 -4.23 -10.74 -5.93
N SER A 71 -3.74 -9.95 -4.97
CA SER A 71 -2.76 -10.39 -3.98
C SER A 71 -3.31 -11.54 -3.12
N CYS A 72 -4.53 -11.40 -2.60
CA CYS A 72 -5.15 -12.46 -1.82
C CYS A 72 -5.47 -13.68 -2.69
N HIS A 73 -5.89 -13.47 -3.94
CA HIS A 73 -6.14 -14.57 -4.87
C HIS A 73 -4.85 -15.38 -5.11
N GLN A 74 -3.75 -14.71 -5.43
CA GLN A 74 -2.42 -15.32 -5.61
C GLN A 74 -1.97 -16.09 -4.35
N TYR A 75 -2.16 -15.50 -3.17
CA TYR A 75 -1.73 -16.15 -1.93
C TYR A 75 -2.58 -17.39 -1.62
N TYR A 76 -3.91 -17.26 -1.57
CA TYR A 76 -4.78 -18.32 -1.06
C TYR A 76 -4.99 -19.46 -2.06
N PHE A 77 -5.05 -19.18 -3.36
CA PHE A 77 -5.38 -20.20 -4.37
C PHE A 77 -4.18 -20.75 -5.12
N ILE A 78 -3.03 -20.06 -5.11
CA ILE A 78 -1.83 -20.50 -5.84
C ILE A 78 -0.69 -20.83 -4.87
N ARG A 79 -0.23 -19.84 -4.10
CA ARG A 79 0.99 -19.98 -3.29
C ARG A 79 0.80 -20.88 -2.07
N LYS A 80 -0.30 -20.71 -1.33
CA LYS A 80 -0.56 -21.47 -0.10
C LYS A 80 -0.68 -22.98 -0.36
N PRO A 81 -1.39 -23.46 -1.41
CA PRO A 81 -1.38 -24.87 -1.76
C PRO A 81 0.02 -25.44 -2.06
N GLN A 82 0.86 -24.71 -2.79
CA GLN A 82 2.24 -25.12 -3.09
C GLN A 82 3.07 -25.28 -1.81
N ILE A 83 3.03 -24.28 -0.92
CA ILE A 83 3.74 -24.32 0.36
C ILE A 83 3.31 -25.55 1.18
N LEU A 84 2.01 -25.84 1.24
CA LEU A 84 1.51 -26.98 1.99
C LEU A 84 1.95 -28.32 1.37
N ALA A 85 1.97 -28.41 0.05
CA ALA A 85 2.46 -29.60 -0.65
C ALA A 85 3.96 -29.85 -0.39
N GLU A 86 4.78 -28.80 -0.46
CA GLU A 86 6.21 -28.87 -0.15
C GLU A 86 6.47 -29.29 1.30
N GLN A 87 5.72 -28.72 2.24
CA GLN A 87 5.83 -29.07 3.67
C GLN A 87 5.48 -30.55 3.92
N ARG A 88 4.42 -31.06 3.28
CA ARG A 88 4.04 -32.47 3.36
C ARG A 88 5.11 -33.39 2.76
N ALA A 89 5.66 -33.03 1.60
CA ALA A 89 6.73 -33.80 0.97
C ALA A 89 7.99 -33.86 1.84
N LYS A 90 8.38 -32.74 2.47
CA LYS A 90 9.52 -32.69 3.40
C LYS A 90 9.26 -33.49 4.68
N ALA A 91 8.03 -33.50 5.17
CA ALA A 91 7.67 -34.30 6.34
C ALA A 91 7.71 -35.81 6.07
N ALA A 92 7.38 -36.24 4.84
CA ALA A 92 7.41 -37.65 4.43
C ALA A 92 8.84 -38.19 4.18
N GLN A 93 9.85 -37.33 4.07
CA GLN A 93 11.26 -37.69 3.89
C GLN A 93 12.03 -37.79 5.22
N ARG A 94 11.34 -37.61 6.35
CA ARG A 94 11.88 -37.75 7.72
C ARG A 94 11.33 -39.02 8.35
#